data_AF-A0A2V9QEL9-F1
#
_entry.id   AF-A0A2V9QEL9-F1
#
_cell.length_a   1.000
_cell.length_b   1.000
_cell.length_c   1.000
_cell.angle_alpha   90.00
_cell.angle_beta   90.00
_cell.angle_gamma   90.00
#
_symmetry.space_group_name_H-M   'P 1'
#
loop_
_entity.id
_entity.type
_entity.pdbx_description
1 polymer ?
#
loop_
_entity_poly.entity_id
_entity_poly.type
_entity_poly.pdbx_seq_one_letter_code
_entity_poly.pdbx_strand_id
1 'polypeptide(L)'
;MNSCPRHTTLLGFVLAILIFAAAQLCVAQGTTFGPPVKVTPTGGFGYEPSFVADRFGNIFATAHKENWQLVLAPDINSPTYTRSMSWDWISSNAGQSWQDIQGLTPLSIEQHEFGDEGDMTLDDADHLYFVDTNVADDTFTRWKVNGLGSVTLETTRPLIPAVQFVDDRPWVTAHGNGHVFYFGNEGDKVTYPLGTQGSG
;
A
#
# COMPACT_ATOMS: atom_id res chain seq x y z
N MET A 1 -19.15 67.19 27.91
CA MET A 1 -18.00 66.28 27.86
C MET A 1 -18.38 64.99 28.57
N ASN A 2 -19.02 64.04 27.89
CA ASN A 2 -19.39 62.74 28.47
C ASN A 2 -18.99 61.63 27.48
N SER A 3 -17.76 61.14 27.59
CA SER A 3 -17.34 59.90 26.97
C SER A 3 -17.61 58.76 27.96
N CYS A 4 -18.65 57.97 27.73
CA CYS A 4 -18.92 56.73 28.46
C CYS A 4 -18.06 55.60 27.85
N PRO A 5 -17.01 55.06 28.53
CA PRO A 5 -16.08 54.12 27.93
C PRO A 5 -16.38 52.65 28.26
N ARG A 6 -17.57 52.33 28.80
CA ARG A 6 -17.86 51.00 29.37
C ARG A 6 -18.26 49.92 28.38
N HIS A 7 -18.79 50.28 27.21
CA HIS A 7 -19.25 49.27 26.23
C HIS A 7 -18.13 48.75 25.33
N THR A 8 -17.13 49.57 25.01
CA THR A 8 -15.97 49.19 24.18
C THR A 8 -15.00 48.25 24.91
N THR A 9 -14.87 48.38 26.23
CA THR A 9 -13.98 47.55 27.05
C THR A 9 -14.51 46.13 27.26
N LEU A 10 -15.82 45.95 27.44
CA LEU A 10 -16.43 44.62 27.61
C LEU A 10 -16.39 43.82 26.30
N LEU A 11 -16.67 44.46 25.16
CA LEU A 11 -16.64 43.81 23.84
C LEU A 11 -15.22 43.37 23.45
N GLY A 12 -14.21 44.18 23.77
CA GLY A 12 -12.81 43.83 23.56
C GLY A 12 -12.36 42.64 24.42
N PHE A 13 -12.85 42.53 25.66
CA PHE A 13 -12.57 41.39 26.54
C PHE A 13 -13.20 40.09 26.03
N VAL A 14 -14.45 40.13 25.59
CA VAL A 14 -15.13 38.94 25.03
C VAL A 14 -14.45 38.48 23.74
N LEU A 15 -14.06 39.41 22.87
CA LEU A 15 -13.35 39.08 21.63
C LEU A 15 -11.97 38.46 21.92
N ALA A 16 -11.23 38.98 22.91
CA ALA A 16 -9.94 38.42 23.31
C ALA A 16 -10.07 36.98 23.86
N ILE A 17 -11.11 36.70 24.65
CA ILE A 17 -11.39 35.34 25.16
C ILE A 17 -11.73 34.39 24.01
N LEU A 18 -12.55 34.82 23.05
CA LEU A 18 -12.90 34.01 21.87
C LEU A 18 -11.69 33.71 20.99
N ILE A 19 -10.80 34.69 20.79
CA ILE A 19 -9.54 34.50 20.05
C ILE A 19 -8.61 33.54 20.78
N PHE A 20 -8.48 33.66 22.12
CA PHE A 20 -7.67 32.73 22.91
C PHE A 20 -8.22 31.30 22.91
N ALA A 21 -9.55 31.14 23.01
CA ALA A 21 -10.20 29.84 22.93
C ALA A 21 -10.05 29.20 21.53
N ALA A 22 -10.20 29.99 20.47
CA ALA A 22 -9.96 29.55 19.09
C ALA A 22 -8.48 29.17 18.86
N ALA A 23 -7.54 29.94 19.41
CA ALA A 23 -6.11 29.63 19.34
C ALA A 23 -5.75 28.35 20.10
N GLN A 24 -6.43 28.05 21.22
CA GLN A 24 -6.27 26.78 21.95
C GLN A 24 -6.82 25.58 21.18
N LEU A 25 -7.90 25.75 20.41
CA LEU A 25 -8.42 24.73 19.49
C LEU A 25 -7.53 24.51 18.27
N CYS A 26 -6.68 25.48 17.93
CA CYS A 26 -5.68 25.40 16.86
C CYS A 26 -4.27 25.01 17.35
N VAL A 27 -4.10 24.67 18.63
CA VAL A 27 -2.85 24.04 19.08
C VAL A 27 -2.78 22.71 18.35
N ALA A 28 -1.88 22.65 17.37
CA ALA A 28 -1.60 21.46 16.59
C ALA A 28 -1.47 20.28 17.56
N GLN A 29 -2.47 19.39 17.57
CA GLN A 29 -2.32 18.10 18.19
C GLN A 29 -1.15 17.45 17.45
N GLY A 30 0.00 17.38 18.12
CA GLY A 30 1.15 16.70 17.55
C GLY A 30 0.71 15.31 17.14
N THR A 31 0.88 14.97 15.86
CA THR A 31 0.60 13.61 15.38
C THR A 31 1.63 12.69 16.03
N THR A 32 1.21 11.89 17.00
CA THR A 32 2.03 10.83 17.57
C THR A 32 1.83 9.57 16.74
N PHE A 33 2.93 8.97 16.27
CA PHE A 33 2.85 7.63 15.69
C PHE A 33 2.50 6.62 16.78
N GLY A 34 1.58 5.71 16.46
CA GLY A 34 1.30 4.55 17.31
C GLY A 34 2.49 3.57 17.34
N PRO A 35 2.37 2.49 18.12
CA PRO A 35 3.35 1.39 18.05
C PRO A 35 3.39 0.82 16.62
N PRO A 36 4.57 0.36 16.15
CA PRO A 36 4.67 -0.27 14.84
C PRO A 36 3.83 -1.56 14.78
N VAL A 37 3.18 -1.79 13.63
CA VAL A 37 2.42 -3.01 13.36
C VAL A 37 3.27 -3.89 12.45
N LYS A 38 3.60 -5.11 12.91
CA LYS A 38 4.27 -6.10 12.07
C LYS A 38 3.25 -6.73 11.13
N VAL A 39 3.51 -6.66 9.83
CA VAL A 39 2.62 -7.18 8.79
C VAL A 39 3.09 -8.55 8.27
N THR A 40 4.40 -8.75 8.16
CA THR A 40 4.97 -10.01 7.67
C THR A 40 4.76 -11.18 8.64
N PRO A 41 4.67 -12.43 8.14
CA PRO A 41 4.59 -13.60 9.00
C PRO A 41 5.84 -13.77 9.87
N THR A 42 5.79 -14.70 10.83
CA THR A 42 6.98 -15.06 11.63
C THR A 42 8.07 -15.62 10.72
N GLY A 43 9.28 -15.03 10.79
CA GLY A 43 10.38 -15.36 9.87
C GLY A 43 10.24 -14.78 8.46
N GLY A 44 9.12 -14.11 8.16
CA GLY A 44 8.93 -13.32 6.95
C GLY A 44 9.52 -11.93 7.12
N PHE A 45 10.15 -11.46 6.05
CA PHE A 45 10.75 -10.14 5.94
C PHE A 45 10.36 -9.57 4.58
N GLY A 46 10.57 -8.27 4.42
CA GLY A 46 10.32 -7.59 3.17
C GLY A 46 10.86 -6.18 3.20
N TYR A 47 11.02 -5.63 2.01
CA TYR A 47 11.51 -4.27 1.81
C TYR A 47 10.68 -3.60 0.71
N GLU A 48 10.87 -2.29 0.59
CA GLU A 48 10.15 -1.44 -0.35
C GLU A 48 8.63 -1.62 -0.19
N PRO A 49 7.96 -1.07 0.82
CA PRO A 49 6.50 -1.18 0.89
C PRO A 49 5.81 -0.23 -0.10
N SER A 50 4.64 -0.63 -0.61
CA SER A 50 3.67 0.26 -1.27
C SER A 50 2.31 0.08 -0.62
N PHE A 51 1.47 1.13 -0.65
CA PHE A 51 0.14 1.10 -0.05
C PHE A 51 -0.85 1.95 -0.84
N VAL A 52 -2.11 1.50 -0.86
CA VAL A 52 -3.24 2.27 -1.40
C VAL A 52 -4.42 2.17 -0.45
N ALA A 53 -5.24 3.22 -0.40
CA ALA A 53 -6.45 3.25 0.40
C ALA A 53 -7.66 3.50 -0.50
N ASP A 54 -8.75 2.78 -0.25
CA ASP A 54 -9.98 2.94 -1.01
C ASP A 54 -10.98 3.87 -0.32
N ARG A 55 -12.12 4.10 -0.99
CA ARG A 55 -13.22 4.91 -0.45
C ARG A 55 -14.04 4.22 0.65
N PHE A 56 -13.87 2.92 0.86
CA PHE A 56 -14.57 2.17 1.90
C PHE A 56 -13.81 2.17 3.23
N GLY A 57 -12.56 2.62 3.22
CA GLY A 57 -11.68 2.65 4.39
C GLY A 57 -10.77 1.44 4.52
N ASN A 58 -10.66 0.61 3.47
CA ASN A 58 -9.60 -0.41 3.41
C ASN A 58 -8.26 0.26 3.13
N ILE A 59 -7.21 -0.33 3.68
CA ILE A 59 -5.82 -0.06 3.30
C ILE A 59 -5.26 -1.35 2.75
N PHE A 60 -4.68 -1.30 1.56
CA PHE A 60 -3.98 -2.40 0.92
C PHE A 60 -2.49 -2.09 0.95
N ALA A 61 -1.67 -3.12 1.11
CA ALA A 61 -0.22 -2.98 1.13
C ALA A 61 0.45 -4.15 0.42
N THR A 62 1.60 -3.87 -0.20
CA THR A 62 2.53 -4.85 -0.76
C THR A 62 3.95 -4.57 -0.27
N ALA A 63 4.80 -5.59 -0.31
CA ALA A 63 6.23 -5.47 -0.13
C ALA A 63 6.95 -6.63 -0.83
N HIS A 64 8.22 -6.41 -1.20
CA HIS A 64 9.04 -7.46 -1.78
C HIS A 64 9.31 -8.52 -0.73
N LYS A 65 9.54 -9.76 -1.17
CA LYS A 65 10.12 -10.79 -0.29
C LYS A 65 11.63 -10.61 -0.24
N GLU A 66 12.29 -11.18 0.77
CA GLU A 66 13.76 -11.22 0.73
C GLU A 66 14.25 -12.11 -0.41
N ASN A 67 15.35 -11.72 -1.08
CA ASN A 67 15.82 -12.37 -2.31
C ASN A 67 16.13 -13.87 -2.12
N TRP A 68 16.47 -14.30 -0.90
CA TRP A 68 16.68 -15.74 -0.64
C TRP A 68 15.37 -16.55 -0.67
N GLN A 69 14.22 -15.88 -0.71
CA GLN A 69 12.85 -16.42 -0.73
C GLN A 69 12.16 -16.23 -2.09
N LEU A 70 12.91 -15.87 -3.12
CA LEU A 70 12.46 -15.49 -4.46
C LEU A 70 11.46 -16.51 -5.04
N VAL A 71 11.90 -17.74 -5.29
CA VAL A 71 11.07 -18.75 -5.97
C VAL A 71 9.91 -19.23 -5.09
N LEU A 72 10.16 -19.46 -3.80
CA LEU A 72 9.17 -19.96 -2.86
C LEU A 72 9.58 -19.61 -1.43
N ALA A 73 8.73 -18.89 -0.73
CA ALA A 73 8.93 -18.45 0.64
C ALA A 73 8.05 -19.25 1.61
N PRO A 74 8.51 -19.58 2.82
CA PRO A 74 7.62 -20.01 3.90
C PRO A 74 6.65 -18.90 4.28
N ASP A 75 5.36 -19.21 4.31
CA ASP A 75 4.31 -18.29 4.72
C ASP A 75 3.25 -19.04 5.52
N ILE A 76 3.29 -18.91 6.85
CA ILE A 76 2.35 -19.60 7.74
C ILE A 76 0.89 -19.10 7.59
N ASN A 77 0.70 -17.93 6.99
CA ASN A 77 -0.63 -17.35 6.77
C ASN A 77 -1.26 -17.84 5.47
N SER A 78 -0.45 -18.31 4.52
CA SER A 78 -0.92 -18.91 3.27
C SER A 78 -1.53 -20.30 3.50
N PRO A 79 -2.64 -20.64 2.81
CA PRO A 79 -3.25 -21.98 2.88
C PRO A 79 -2.31 -23.14 2.51
N THR A 80 -1.28 -22.89 1.70
CA THR A 80 -0.30 -23.91 1.29
C THR A 80 1.01 -23.84 2.10
N TYR A 81 1.06 -22.97 3.12
CA TYR A 81 2.23 -22.65 3.92
C TYR A 81 3.40 -22.03 3.13
N THR A 82 3.16 -21.62 1.88
CA THR A 82 4.20 -21.11 0.99
C THR A 82 3.67 -20.05 0.02
N ARG A 83 4.55 -19.18 -0.47
CA ARG A 83 4.20 -18.08 -1.39
C ARG A 83 5.31 -17.83 -2.41
N SER A 84 4.95 -17.58 -3.67
CA SER A 84 5.90 -17.25 -4.75
C SER A 84 5.83 -15.79 -5.19
N MET A 85 4.69 -15.12 -5.02
CA MET A 85 4.51 -13.70 -5.32
C MET A 85 5.00 -12.80 -4.17
N SER A 86 5.11 -11.49 -4.41
CA SER A 86 5.32 -10.48 -3.38
C SER A 86 4.23 -10.51 -2.31
N TRP A 87 4.46 -9.85 -1.19
CA TRP A 87 3.47 -9.79 -0.13
C TRP A 87 2.24 -8.99 -0.58
N ASP A 88 1.05 -9.41 -0.17
CA ASP A 88 -0.19 -8.68 -0.40
C ASP A 88 -1.08 -8.72 0.84
N TRP A 89 -1.49 -7.55 1.33
CA TRP A 89 -2.26 -7.46 2.55
C TRP A 89 -3.40 -6.48 2.45
N ILE A 90 -4.44 -6.74 3.23
CA ILE A 90 -5.58 -5.85 3.45
C ILE A 90 -5.74 -5.57 4.95
N SER A 91 -6.01 -4.32 5.27
CA SER A 91 -6.48 -3.87 6.58
C SER A 91 -7.84 -3.20 6.46
N SER A 92 -8.78 -3.61 7.29
CA SER A 92 -10.14 -3.06 7.39
C SER A 92 -10.36 -2.27 8.69
N ASN A 93 -9.29 -1.99 9.44
CA ASN A 93 -9.35 -1.32 10.73
C ASN A 93 -8.28 -0.23 10.87
N ALA A 94 -8.10 0.56 9.81
CA ALA A 94 -7.15 1.68 9.75
C ALA A 94 -5.69 1.28 10.06
N GLY A 95 -5.27 0.10 9.57
CA GLY A 95 -3.88 -0.37 9.68
C GLY A 95 -3.51 -1.02 11.01
N GLN A 96 -4.46 -1.24 11.92
CA GLN A 96 -4.21 -1.86 13.23
C GLN A 96 -3.94 -3.36 13.13
N SER A 97 -4.55 -4.04 12.17
CA SER A 97 -4.26 -5.43 11.82
C SER A 97 -4.36 -5.67 10.32
N TRP A 98 -3.68 -6.71 9.86
CA TRP A 98 -3.53 -7.05 8.46
C TRP A 98 -3.71 -8.55 8.25
N GLN A 99 -4.19 -8.92 7.07
CA GLN A 99 -4.35 -10.30 6.63
C GLN A 99 -4.08 -10.37 5.13
N ASP A 100 -3.81 -11.56 4.62
CA ASP A 100 -3.67 -11.79 3.18
C ASP A 100 -4.96 -11.41 2.43
N ILE A 101 -4.80 -10.93 1.20
CA ILE A 101 -5.95 -10.66 0.33
C ILE A 101 -6.55 -11.98 -0.13
N GLN A 102 -7.88 -12.05 -0.18
CA GLN A 102 -8.59 -13.30 -0.46
C GLN A 102 -8.37 -13.77 -1.91
N GLY A 103 -7.99 -15.03 -2.08
CA GLY A 103 -7.88 -15.68 -3.38
C GLY A 103 -9.19 -16.08 -4.04
N LEU A 104 -9.11 -16.67 -5.24
CA LEU A 104 -10.29 -17.17 -5.97
C LEU A 104 -10.97 -18.34 -5.23
N THR A 105 -10.16 -19.13 -4.53
CA THR A 105 -10.60 -20.27 -3.72
C THR A 105 -9.86 -20.25 -2.38
N PRO A 106 -10.30 -21.04 -1.38
CA PRO A 106 -9.56 -21.17 -0.13
C PRO A 106 -8.13 -21.69 -0.27
N LEU A 107 -7.72 -22.21 -1.44
CA LEU A 107 -6.34 -22.64 -1.69
C LEU A 107 -5.43 -21.49 -2.13
N SER A 108 -5.98 -20.37 -2.61
CA SER A 108 -5.24 -19.18 -3.01
C SER A 108 -4.06 -19.44 -3.97
N ILE A 109 -4.29 -20.23 -5.03
CA ILE A 109 -3.20 -20.68 -5.93
C ILE A 109 -2.52 -19.54 -6.69
N GLU A 110 -3.18 -18.40 -6.84
CA GLU A 110 -2.59 -17.19 -7.41
C GLU A 110 -1.41 -16.64 -6.60
N GLN A 111 -1.30 -17.00 -5.31
CA GLN A 111 -0.13 -16.67 -4.50
C GLN A 111 1.16 -17.37 -4.96
N HIS A 112 1.05 -18.34 -5.87
CA HIS A 112 2.17 -19.08 -6.45
C HIS A 112 2.55 -18.61 -7.86
N GLU A 113 1.93 -17.54 -8.36
CA GLU A 113 2.51 -16.79 -9.47
C GLU A 113 3.86 -16.23 -9.01
N PHE A 114 4.87 -16.35 -9.87
CA PHE A 114 6.22 -15.95 -9.51
C PHE A 114 6.36 -14.43 -9.66
N GLY A 115 6.79 -13.78 -8.58
CA GLY A 115 7.02 -12.34 -8.54
C GLY A 115 7.98 -11.98 -7.41
N ASP A 116 8.64 -10.83 -7.56
CA ASP A 116 9.67 -10.33 -6.65
C ASP A 116 9.36 -8.90 -6.19
N GLU A 117 8.85 -8.05 -7.09
CA GLU A 117 8.90 -6.60 -6.90
C GLU A 117 7.57 -5.82 -7.08
N GLY A 118 6.45 -6.28 -6.53
CA GLY A 118 5.13 -5.74 -6.90
C GLY A 118 4.69 -4.36 -6.35
N ASP A 119 3.79 -3.70 -7.07
CA ASP A 119 3.12 -2.43 -6.74
C ASP A 119 1.58 -2.52 -6.90
N MET A 120 0.84 -1.60 -6.28
CA MET A 120 -0.63 -1.64 -6.22
C MET A 120 -1.30 -0.33 -6.63
N THR A 121 -2.49 -0.42 -7.24
CA THR A 121 -3.30 0.75 -7.58
C THR A 121 -4.80 0.45 -7.58
N LEU A 122 -5.62 1.49 -7.51
CA LEU A 122 -7.09 1.41 -7.56
C LEU A 122 -7.62 2.19 -8.75
N ASP A 123 -8.66 1.68 -9.41
CA ASP A 123 -9.43 2.45 -10.40
C ASP A 123 -10.71 3.07 -9.80
N ASP A 124 -11.41 3.91 -10.58
CA ASP A 124 -12.62 4.61 -10.13
C ASP A 124 -13.82 3.65 -9.94
N ALA A 125 -13.69 2.42 -10.46
CA ALA A 125 -14.68 1.37 -10.38
C ALA A 125 -14.38 0.38 -9.25
N ASP A 126 -13.59 0.73 -8.24
CA ASP A 126 -13.24 -0.13 -7.09
C ASP A 126 -12.50 -1.42 -7.47
N HIS A 127 -11.72 -1.43 -8.54
CA HIS A 127 -10.80 -2.54 -8.77
C HIS A 127 -9.44 -2.21 -8.15
N LEU A 128 -8.97 -3.10 -7.28
CA LEU A 128 -7.59 -3.14 -6.84
C LEU A 128 -6.79 -3.95 -7.86
N TYR A 129 -5.71 -3.37 -8.36
CA TYR A 129 -4.72 -4.04 -9.18
C TYR A 129 -3.45 -4.20 -8.35
N PHE A 130 -2.89 -5.39 -8.41
CA PHE A 130 -1.56 -5.73 -7.95
C PHE A 130 -0.78 -6.21 -9.16
N VAL A 131 0.33 -5.54 -9.43
CA VAL A 131 1.23 -5.89 -10.51
C VAL A 131 2.52 -6.32 -9.89
N ASP A 132 2.88 -7.56 -10.10
CA ASP A 132 4.06 -8.17 -9.53
C ASP A 132 5.01 -8.56 -10.65
N THR A 133 6.26 -8.13 -10.57
CA THR A 133 7.25 -8.32 -11.63
C THR A 133 8.20 -9.44 -11.27
N ASN A 134 8.63 -10.15 -12.29
CA ASN A 134 9.86 -10.90 -12.26
C ASN A 134 10.51 -10.83 -13.65
N VAL A 135 11.84 -10.89 -13.69
CA VAL A 135 12.69 -10.97 -14.90
C VAL A 135 12.09 -11.73 -16.12
N ALA A 136 11.27 -12.77 -15.91
CA ALA A 136 10.61 -13.49 -16.99
C ALA A 136 9.24 -12.92 -17.43
N ASP A 137 8.39 -12.48 -16.50
CA ASP A 137 6.98 -12.14 -16.72
C ASP A 137 6.45 -11.16 -15.66
N ASP A 138 5.49 -10.31 -16.04
CA ASP A 138 4.71 -9.48 -15.12
C ASP A 138 3.36 -10.12 -14.85
N THR A 139 2.96 -10.27 -13.59
CA THR A 139 1.63 -10.79 -13.24
C THR A 139 0.70 -9.64 -12.86
N PHE A 140 -0.48 -9.61 -13.48
CA PHE A 140 -1.55 -8.67 -13.11
C PHE A 140 -2.64 -9.45 -12.39
N THR A 141 -2.79 -9.13 -11.10
CA THR A 141 -3.86 -9.63 -10.25
C THR A 141 -4.85 -8.51 -9.95
N ARG A 142 -6.14 -8.78 -10.10
CA ARG A 142 -7.22 -7.80 -9.90
C ARG A 142 -8.30 -8.34 -8.99
N TRP A 143 -8.62 -7.56 -7.95
CA TRP A 143 -9.79 -7.77 -7.12
C TRP A 143 -10.82 -6.67 -7.33
N LYS A 144 -12.10 -7.03 -7.25
CA LYS A 144 -13.18 -6.08 -7.02
C LYS A 144 -13.32 -5.83 -5.52
N VAL A 145 -13.30 -4.57 -5.10
CA VAL A 145 -13.66 -4.18 -3.74
C VAL A 145 -15.17 -3.98 -3.64
N ASN A 146 -15.80 -4.69 -2.70
CA ASN A 146 -17.25 -4.68 -2.48
C ASN A 146 -17.66 -3.90 -1.22
N GLY A 147 -16.69 -3.51 -0.38
CA GLY A 147 -16.91 -2.78 0.86
C GLY A 147 -15.74 -2.96 1.83
N LEU A 148 -15.93 -2.50 3.07
CA LEU A 148 -14.91 -2.62 4.13
C LEU A 148 -14.61 -4.11 4.42
N GLY A 149 -13.36 -4.51 4.26
CA GLY A 149 -12.83 -5.86 4.41
C GLY A 149 -13.31 -6.87 3.36
N SER A 150 -14.04 -6.43 2.33
CA SER A 150 -14.70 -7.31 1.37
C SER A 150 -14.16 -7.09 -0.03
N VAL A 151 -13.48 -8.11 -0.55
CA VAL A 151 -12.93 -8.14 -1.91
C VAL A 151 -13.31 -9.45 -2.60
N THR A 152 -13.25 -9.48 -3.93
CA THR A 152 -13.43 -10.68 -4.74
C THR A 152 -12.37 -10.71 -5.81
N LEU A 153 -11.56 -11.77 -5.86
CA LEU A 153 -10.59 -11.94 -6.93
C LEU A 153 -11.33 -12.16 -8.25
N GLU A 154 -11.02 -11.34 -9.26
CA GLU A 154 -11.65 -11.41 -10.57
C GLU A 154 -10.74 -12.03 -11.62
N THR A 155 -9.44 -11.69 -11.60
CA THR A 155 -8.46 -12.25 -12.53
C THR A 155 -7.06 -12.20 -11.95
N THR A 156 -6.29 -13.25 -12.21
CA THR A 156 -4.83 -13.30 -12.14
C THR A 156 -4.38 -13.77 -13.52
N ARG A 157 -3.43 -13.08 -14.13
CA ARG A 157 -2.85 -13.50 -15.39
C ARG A 157 -1.42 -12.99 -15.54
N PRO A 158 -0.50 -13.82 -16.05
CA PRO A 158 0.78 -13.33 -16.55
C PRO A 158 0.54 -12.47 -17.81
N LEU A 159 1.31 -11.40 -17.94
CA LEU A 159 1.37 -10.57 -19.14
C LEU A 159 2.39 -11.16 -20.10
N ILE A 160 1.87 -11.88 -21.10
CA ILE A 160 2.67 -12.41 -22.22
C ILE A 160 3.18 -11.26 -23.11
N PRO A 161 4.47 -11.20 -23.49
CA PRO A 161 5.68 -11.30 -22.68
C PRO A 161 6.19 -9.87 -22.42
N ALA A 162 6.08 -9.39 -21.18
CA ALA A 162 6.76 -8.17 -20.75
C ALA A 162 8.15 -8.51 -20.21
N VAL A 163 8.97 -9.21 -21.00
CA VAL A 163 10.31 -9.65 -20.56
C VAL A 163 11.09 -8.44 -20.07
N GLN A 164 11.35 -8.42 -18.77
CA GLN A 164 12.22 -7.48 -18.12
C GLN A 164 13.56 -8.16 -17.92
N PHE A 165 14.57 -7.79 -18.70
CA PHE A 165 15.87 -8.46 -18.57
C PHE A 165 16.54 -8.15 -17.23
N VAL A 166 16.01 -7.16 -16.50
CA VAL A 166 16.49 -6.72 -15.22
C VAL A 166 15.32 -6.34 -14.32
N ASP A 167 15.40 -6.73 -13.04
CA ASP A 167 14.34 -6.55 -12.05
C ASP A 167 14.50 -5.21 -11.29
N ASP A 168 13.43 -4.41 -11.30
CA ASP A 168 13.16 -3.33 -10.34
C ASP A 168 11.63 -3.07 -10.29
N ARG A 169 11.13 -2.57 -9.16
CA ARG A 169 9.70 -2.33 -8.91
C ARG A 169 9.05 -1.51 -10.02
N PRO A 170 7.89 -1.93 -10.56
CA PRO A 170 7.13 -1.11 -11.48
C PRO A 170 6.43 0.03 -10.74
N TRP A 171 6.03 1.05 -11.49
CA TRP A 171 5.03 2.01 -11.02
C TRP A 171 3.71 1.78 -11.72
N VAL A 172 2.65 1.63 -10.92
CA VAL A 172 1.31 1.44 -11.45
C VAL A 172 0.35 2.53 -11.02
N THR A 173 -0.49 2.95 -11.95
CA THR A 173 -1.63 3.83 -11.67
C THR A 173 -2.83 3.40 -12.49
N ALA A 174 -4.04 3.54 -11.95
CA ALA A 174 -5.25 3.21 -12.65
C ALA A 174 -6.28 4.35 -12.57
N HIS A 175 -7.21 4.36 -13.54
CA HIS A 175 -8.29 5.33 -13.59
C HIS A 175 -9.51 4.74 -14.31
N GLY A 176 -10.67 5.40 -14.20
CA GLY A 176 -11.88 4.98 -14.86
C GLY A 176 -12.30 3.56 -14.46
N ASN A 177 -12.72 2.76 -15.43
CA ASN A 177 -13.14 1.38 -15.21
C ASN A 177 -12.26 0.45 -16.05
N GLY A 178 -11.25 -0.16 -15.45
CA GLY A 178 -10.40 -1.12 -16.14
C GLY A 178 -9.14 -0.57 -16.79
N HIS A 179 -8.80 0.72 -16.62
CA HIS A 179 -7.63 1.31 -17.27
C HIS A 179 -6.46 1.35 -16.29
N VAL A 180 -5.42 0.60 -16.61
CA VAL A 180 -4.17 0.54 -15.83
C VAL A 180 -3.03 1.02 -16.70
N PHE A 181 -2.25 1.96 -16.17
CA PHE A 181 -0.97 2.38 -16.72
C PHE A 181 0.13 1.69 -15.94
N TYR A 182 0.98 0.99 -16.67
CA TYR A 182 2.12 0.26 -16.16
C TYR A 182 3.40 0.90 -16.69
N PHE A 183 4.30 1.23 -15.77
CA PHE A 183 5.64 1.71 -16.07
C PHE A 183 6.63 0.71 -15.50
N GLY A 184 7.16 -0.15 -16.37
CA GLY A 184 8.24 -1.06 -16.02
C GLY A 184 9.52 -0.29 -15.72
N ASN A 185 10.21 -0.71 -14.66
CA ASN A 185 11.52 -0.19 -14.28
C ASN A 185 12.51 -1.35 -14.35
N GLU A 186 13.59 -1.19 -15.10
CA GLU A 186 14.61 -2.24 -15.26
C GLU A 186 15.79 -2.03 -14.30
N GLY A 187 15.74 -1.02 -13.43
CA GLY A 187 16.88 -0.63 -12.59
C GLY A 187 18.13 -0.26 -13.40
N ASP A 188 19.21 0.13 -12.71
CA ASP A 188 20.53 0.34 -13.32
C ASP A 188 21.54 -0.68 -12.79
N LYS A 189 21.59 -1.86 -13.42
CA LYS A 189 22.62 -2.87 -13.10
C LYS A 189 23.90 -2.72 -13.93
N VAL A 190 24.00 -1.70 -14.80
CA VAL A 190 25.27 -1.36 -15.47
C VAL A 190 26.19 -0.66 -14.48
N THR A 191 25.63 0.27 -13.70
CA THR A 191 26.33 0.94 -12.60
C THR A 191 26.37 0.05 -11.34
N TYR A 192 25.38 -0.82 -11.14
CA TYR A 192 25.29 -1.75 -10.01
C TYR A 192 25.17 -3.23 -10.44
N PRO A 193 26.26 -3.84 -10.95
CA PRO A 193 26.23 -5.24 -11.37
C PRO A 193 25.70 -6.18 -10.28
N LEU A 194 24.89 -7.16 -10.67
CA LEU A 194 24.36 -8.20 -9.78
C LEU A 194 25.49 -8.80 -8.92
N GLY A 195 25.32 -8.76 -7.60
CA GLY A 195 26.31 -9.28 -6.64
C GLY A 195 27.47 -8.33 -6.32
N THR A 196 27.45 -7.08 -6.79
CA THR A 196 28.40 -6.04 -6.36
C THR A 196 27.72 -5.02 -5.45
N GLN A 197 28.41 -4.65 -4.36
CA GLN A 197 27.93 -3.60 -3.47
C GLN A 197 28.06 -2.27 -4.19
N GLY A 198 26.92 -1.63 -4.47
CA GLY A 198 26.91 -0.29 -5.05
C GLY A 198 27.55 0.74 -4.14
N SER A 199 28.33 1.65 -4.71
CA SER A 199 28.99 2.74 -3.98
C SER A 199 28.09 3.98 -3.80
N GLY A 200 26.79 3.77 -3.60
CA GLY A 200 25.81 4.84 -3.40
C GLY A 200 26.10 5.69 -2.17
#